data_AF-A0A2M7ZKJ0-F1
#
_entry.id   AF-A0A2M7ZKJ0-F1
#
_cell.length_a   1.000
_cell.length_b   1.000
_cell.length_c   1.000
_cell.angle_alpha   90.00
_cell.angle_beta   90.00
_cell.angle_gamma   90.00
#
_symmetry.space_group_name_H-M   'P 1'
#
loop_
_entity.id
_entity.type
_entity.pdbx_description
1 polymer ?
#
loop_
_entity_poly.entity_id
_entity_poly.type
_entity_poly.pdbx_seq_one_letter_code
_entity_poly.pdbx_strand_id
1 'polypeptide(L)'
;MILTVFIYIAIEIIMQLMKQLSILLILFLFLSPVLTGQQVDVQKLDEYFSSAIEKFEIPGVAIGIVKDDSVIFAKGYGDGITPNTVFGIASMSKAFTAASIGMLVDENKISWDDKVQKYLADFTLSDPYISSQLTITDLISHRSGLKTFDG
;
A
#
# COMPACT_ATOMS: atom_id res chain seq x y z
N MET A 1 -51.90 -44.38 27.40
CA MET A 1 -51.44 -43.53 28.52
C MET A 1 -49.92 -43.56 28.69
N ILE A 2 -49.29 -44.75 28.79
CA ILE A 2 -47.82 -44.88 28.94
C ILE A 2 -47.04 -44.28 27.76
N LEU A 3 -47.42 -44.59 26.52
CA LEU A 3 -46.73 -44.08 25.31
C LEU A 3 -46.71 -42.55 25.23
N THR A 4 -47.80 -41.89 25.62
CA THR A 4 -47.92 -40.42 25.62
C THR A 4 -46.99 -39.76 26.64
N VAL A 5 -46.81 -40.39 27.80
CA VAL A 5 -45.88 -39.91 28.85
C VAL A 5 -44.43 -40.05 28.39
N PHE A 6 -44.07 -41.16 27.73
CA PHE A 6 -42.73 -41.34 27.16
C PHE A 6 -42.40 -40.31 26.09
N ILE A 7 -43.35 -40.00 25.20
CA ILE A 7 -43.18 -38.97 24.16
C ILE A 7 -42.99 -37.59 24.79
N TYR A 8 -43.77 -37.25 25.82
CA TYR A 8 -43.65 -35.97 26.52
C TYR A 8 -42.27 -35.81 27.18
N ILE A 9 -41.80 -36.84 27.90
CA ILE A 9 -40.47 -36.83 28.53
C ILE A 9 -39.36 -36.72 27.48
N ALA A 10 -39.47 -37.42 26.35
CA ALA A 10 -38.49 -37.33 25.28
C ALA A 10 -38.42 -35.92 24.67
N ILE A 11 -39.56 -35.25 24.48
CA ILE A 11 -39.61 -33.86 23.97
C ILE A 11 -38.96 -32.88 24.96
N GLU A 12 -39.26 -32.99 26.25
CA GLU A 12 -38.63 -32.15 27.29
C GLU A 12 -37.10 -32.32 27.33
N ILE A 13 -36.62 -33.56 27.23
CA ILE A 13 -35.17 -33.86 27.17
C ILE A 13 -34.54 -33.25 25.91
N ILE A 14 -35.18 -33.38 24.75
CA ILE A 14 -34.71 -32.78 23.49
C ILE A 14 -34.66 -31.26 23.60
N MET A 15 -35.70 -30.62 24.14
CA MET A 15 -35.76 -29.17 24.33
C MET A 15 -34.68 -28.67 25.29
N GLN A 16 -34.40 -29.40 26.37
CA GLN A 16 -33.35 -29.07 27.32
C GLN A 16 -31.94 -29.21 26.70
N LEU A 17 -31.71 -30.27 25.91
CA LEU A 17 -30.47 -30.47 25.15
C LEU A 17 -30.26 -29.36 24.10
N MET A 18 -31.31 -28.98 23.37
CA MET A 18 -31.26 -27.88 22.39
C MET A 18 -30.93 -26.54 23.05
N LYS A 19 -31.47 -26.26 24.25
CA LYS A 19 -31.12 -25.06 25.03
C LYS A 19 -29.66 -25.05 25.45
N GLN A 20 -29.13 -26.17 25.97
CA GLN A 20 -27.73 -26.26 26.37
C GLN A 20 -26.79 -26.12 25.17
N LEU A 21 -27.13 -26.73 24.03
CA LEU A 21 -26.37 -26.61 22.79
C LEU A 21 -26.36 -25.16 22.28
N SER A 22 -27.50 -24.47 22.38
CA SER A 22 -27.63 -23.05 22.01
C SER A 22 -26.77 -22.15 22.91
N ILE A 23 -26.77 -22.40 24.22
CA ILE A 23 -25.93 -21.66 25.19
C ILE A 23 -24.45 -21.91 24.90
N LEU A 24 -24.05 -23.16 24.63
CA LEU A 24 -22.66 -23.50 24.30
C LEU A 24 -22.20 -22.83 23.00
N LEU A 25 -23.05 -22.80 21.98
CA LEU A 25 -22.78 -22.14 20.71
C LEU A 25 -22.60 -20.62 20.89
N ILE A 26 -23.46 -20.00 21.70
CA ILE A 26 -23.37 -18.57 22.03
C ILE A 26 -22.07 -18.29 22.80
N LEU A 27 -21.73 -19.14 23.79
CA LEU A 27 -20.48 -19.00 24.55
C LEU A 27 -19.25 -19.13 23.64
N PHE A 28 -19.28 -20.06 22.68
CA PHE A 28 -18.21 -20.25 21.70
C PHE A 28 -18.04 -19.04 20.77
N LEU A 29 -19.14 -18.40 20.35
CA LEU A 29 -19.12 -17.18 19.55
C LEU A 29 -18.60 -15.96 20.34
N PHE A 30 -18.72 -15.95 21.66
CA PHE A 30 -18.11 -14.91 22.52
C PHE A 30 -16.66 -15.24 22.93
N LEU A 31 -16.22 -16.49 22.78
CA LEU A 31 -14.84 -16.92 23.03
C LEU A 31 -13.95 -16.91 21.78
N SER A 32 -14.49 -16.63 20.59
CA SER A 32 -13.64 -16.44 19.42
C SER A 32 -12.65 -15.33 19.74
N PRO A 33 -11.33 -15.57 19.64
CA PRO A 33 -10.37 -14.51 19.82
C PRO A 33 -10.77 -13.44 18.82
N VAL A 34 -11.01 -12.22 19.30
CA VAL A 34 -10.94 -11.04 18.44
C VAL A 34 -9.69 -11.26 17.62
N LEU A 35 -9.83 -11.32 16.30
CA LEU A 35 -8.71 -11.45 15.38
C LEU A 35 -7.87 -10.19 15.59
N THR A 36 -6.99 -10.21 16.58
CA THR A 36 -6.02 -9.17 16.81
C THR A 36 -5.05 -9.34 15.67
N GLY A 37 -5.31 -8.63 14.57
CA GLY A 37 -4.33 -8.46 13.52
C GLY A 37 -3.02 -8.03 14.18
N GLN A 38 -1.91 -8.64 13.77
CA GLN A 38 -0.59 -8.37 14.33
C GLN A 38 -0.38 -6.86 14.41
N GLN A 39 -0.27 -6.33 15.64
CA GLN A 39 0.06 -4.92 15.84
C GLN A 39 1.51 -4.71 15.43
N VAL A 40 1.76 -3.58 14.77
CA VAL A 40 3.12 -3.22 14.35
C VAL A 40 3.92 -2.85 15.58
N ASP A 41 5.01 -3.59 15.80
CA ASP A 41 5.95 -3.37 16.90
C ASP A 41 6.93 -2.27 16.50
N VAL A 42 6.58 -1.03 16.85
CA VAL A 42 7.34 0.17 16.51
C VAL A 42 8.74 0.17 17.14
N GLN A 43 8.88 -0.41 18.33
CA GLN A 43 10.15 -0.52 19.03
C GLN A 43 11.13 -1.40 18.25
N LYS A 44 10.66 -2.56 17.78
CA LYS A 44 11.49 -3.43 16.91
C LYS A 44 11.88 -2.76 15.60
N LEU A 45 11.01 -1.95 15.02
CA LEU A 45 11.35 -1.16 13.83
C LEU A 45 12.45 -0.14 14.14
N ASP A 46 12.34 0.57 15.27
CA ASP A 46 13.34 1.55 15.68
C ASP A 46 14.72 0.91 15.94
N GLU A 47 14.75 -0.23 16.62
CA GLU A 47 15.96 -1.02 16.86
C GLU A 47 16.59 -1.52 15.55
N TYR A 48 15.76 -2.01 14.63
CA TYR A 48 16.20 -2.47 13.31
C TYR A 48 16.82 -1.34 12.49
N PHE A 49 16.14 -0.18 12.40
CA PHE A 49 16.66 0.95 11.64
C PHE A 49 17.92 1.53 12.28
N SER A 50 17.94 1.68 13.61
CA SER A 50 19.14 2.13 14.33
C SER A 50 20.34 1.23 14.02
N SER A 51 20.15 -0.09 14.08
CA SER A 51 21.19 -1.07 13.77
C SER A 51 21.64 -1.00 12.30
N ALA A 52 20.71 -0.80 11.36
CA ALA A 52 21.04 -0.68 9.95
C ALA A 52 21.83 0.60 9.64
N ILE A 53 21.45 1.72 10.25
CA ILE A 53 22.07 3.02 10.04
C ILE A 53 23.50 3.03 10.56
N GLU A 54 23.74 2.44 11.73
CA GLU A 54 25.07 2.22 12.26
C GLU A 54 25.88 1.28 11.36
N LYS A 55 25.32 0.13 10.99
CA LYS A 55 25.98 -0.89 10.17
C LYS A 55 26.43 -0.38 8.80
N PHE A 56 25.62 0.47 8.17
CA PHE A 56 25.88 1.00 6.83
C PHE A 56 26.49 2.41 6.85
N GLU A 57 26.86 2.91 8.03
CA GLU A 57 27.46 4.24 8.22
C GLU A 57 26.66 5.36 7.53
N ILE A 58 25.32 5.27 7.59
CA ILE A 58 24.42 6.21 6.93
C ILE A 58 24.49 7.56 7.68
N PRO A 59 24.92 8.67 7.04
CA PRO A 59 25.09 9.96 7.73
C PRO A 59 23.79 10.53 8.29
N GLY A 60 22.68 10.26 7.61
CA GLY A 60 21.36 10.69 8.06
C GLY A 60 20.23 10.14 7.19
N VAL A 61 19.10 9.81 7.82
CA VAL A 61 17.90 9.31 7.14
C VAL A 61 16.64 9.70 7.92
N ALA A 62 15.59 10.07 7.19
CA ALA A 62 14.25 10.21 7.75
C ALA A 62 13.37 9.06 7.23
N ILE A 63 12.71 8.35 8.12
CA ILE A 63 11.88 7.18 7.81
C ILE A 63 10.45 7.46 8.24
N GLY A 64 9.51 7.31 7.31
CA GLY A 64 8.07 7.35 7.56
C GLY A 64 7.43 6.04 7.09
N ILE A 65 6.52 5.48 7.89
CA ILE A 65 5.72 4.29 7.53
C ILE A 65 4.25 4.67 7.66
N VAL A 66 3.54 4.52 6.55
CA VAL A 66 2.09 4.68 6.45
C VAL A 66 1.46 3.31 6.34
N LYS A 67 0.43 3.07 7.15
CA LYS A 67 -0.43 1.89 7.05
C LYS A 67 -1.87 2.36 7.07
N ASP A 68 -2.65 1.86 6.12
CA ASP A 68 -4.01 2.34 5.87
C ASP A 68 -3.96 3.86 5.63
N ASP A 69 -4.71 4.66 6.39
CA ASP A 69 -4.74 6.12 6.26
C ASP A 69 -3.92 6.84 7.36
N SER A 70 -2.99 6.13 8.02
CA SER A 70 -2.28 6.64 9.19
C SER A 70 -0.77 6.44 9.13
N VAL A 71 -0.03 7.48 9.52
CA VAL A 71 1.40 7.38 9.80
C VAL A 71 1.58 6.61 11.11
N ILE A 72 2.14 5.42 11.05
CA ILE A 72 2.37 4.56 12.22
C ILE A 72 3.80 4.66 12.76
N PHE A 73 4.70 5.26 11.97
CA PHE A 73 6.09 5.52 12.35
C PHE A 73 6.61 6.73 11.60
N ALA A 74 7.30 7.64 12.29
CA ALA A 74 8.03 8.75 11.67
C ALA A 74 9.21 9.13 12.57
N LYS A 75 10.44 8.92 12.09
CA LYS A 75 11.64 9.23 12.86
C LYS A 75 12.80 9.66 11.96
N GLY A 76 13.59 10.61 12.45
CA GLY A 76 14.89 10.99 11.86
C GLY A 76 16.04 10.34 12.62
N TYR A 77 17.08 9.98 11.89
CA TYR A 77 18.32 9.38 12.40
C TYR A 77 19.52 10.10 11.80
N GLY A 78 20.61 10.16 12.55
CA GLY A 78 21.76 11.01 12.22
C GLY A 78 21.65 12.39 12.89
N ASP A 79 22.73 13.16 12.84
CA ASP A 79 22.81 14.43 13.58
C ASP A 79 21.88 15.49 12.98
N GLY A 80 20.98 16.03 13.81
CA GLY A 80 20.02 17.06 13.41
C GLY A 80 18.92 16.63 12.41
N ILE A 81 18.85 15.35 12.03
CA ILE A 81 17.82 14.86 11.10
C ILE A 81 16.50 14.64 11.82
N THR A 82 15.43 15.13 11.20
CA THR A 82 14.05 14.96 11.69
C THR A 82 13.17 14.38 10.58
N PRO A 83 11.96 13.89 10.88
CA PRO A 83 11.00 13.48 9.85
C PRO A 83 10.65 14.58 8.83
N ASN A 84 10.88 15.86 9.18
CA ASN A 84 10.58 17.00 8.32
C ASN A 84 11.80 17.55 7.58
N THR A 85 12.96 16.91 7.70
CA THR A 85 14.16 17.33 6.96
C THR A 85 13.93 17.17 5.46
N VAL A 86 14.29 18.19 4.68
CA VAL A 86 14.13 18.18 3.22
C VAL A 86 15.34 17.52 2.56
N PHE A 87 15.09 16.53 1.71
CA PHE A 87 16.11 15.82 0.94
C PHE A 87 15.90 16.02 -0.57
N GLY A 88 16.97 15.95 -1.35
CA GLY A 88 16.86 15.80 -2.80
C GLY A 88 16.31 14.40 -3.13
N ILE A 89 15.13 14.33 -3.73
CA ILE A 89 14.43 13.04 -3.97
C ILE A 89 14.76 12.39 -5.33
N ALA A 90 15.59 13.06 -6.15
CA ALA A 90 16.08 12.56 -7.44
C ALA A 90 14.99 11.90 -8.31
N SER A 91 15.15 10.64 -8.69
CA SER A 91 14.21 9.92 -9.56
C SER A 91 12.81 9.74 -8.98
N MET A 92 12.60 9.91 -7.66
CA MET A 92 11.26 9.91 -7.08
C MET A 92 10.39 11.04 -7.66
N SER A 93 10.98 12.13 -8.15
CA SER A 93 10.28 13.19 -8.86
C SER A 93 9.46 12.69 -10.06
N LYS A 94 9.86 11.58 -10.69
CA LYS A 94 9.13 11.00 -11.84
C LYS A 94 7.71 10.56 -11.47
N ALA A 95 7.48 10.08 -10.25
CA ALA A 95 6.15 9.69 -9.80
C ALA A 95 5.20 10.90 -9.74
N PHE A 96 5.70 12.05 -9.29
CA PHE A 96 4.95 13.31 -9.28
C PHE A 96 4.66 13.81 -10.71
N THR A 97 5.63 13.71 -11.62
CA THR A 97 5.42 14.04 -13.03
C THR A 97 4.35 13.13 -13.65
N ALA A 98 4.43 11.82 -13.42
CA ALA A 98 3.43 10.86 -13.93
C ALA A 98 2.03 11.13 -13.36
N ALA A 99 1.93 11.43 -12.05
CA ALA A 99 0.65 11.81 -11.43
C ALA A 99 0.08 13.10 -12.04
N SER A 100 0.92 14.11 -12.26
CA SER A 100 0.52 15.37 -12.91
C SER A 100 0.00 15.14 -14.33
N ILE A 101 0.64 14.24 -15.10
CA ILE A 101 0.16 13.82 -16.42
C ILE A 101 -1.19 13.08 -16.29
N GLY A 102 -1.35 12.19 -15.31
CA GLY A 102 -2.63 11.52 -15.03
C GLY A 102 -3.77 12.51 -14.76
N MET A 103 -3.52 13.56 -13.97
CA MET A 103 -4.50 14.62 -13.73
C MET A 103 -4.92 15.33 -15.02
N LEU A 104 -3.97 15.61 -15.93
CA LEU A 104 -4.28 16.20 -17.24
C LEU A 104 -5.08 15.27 -18.14
N VAL A 105 -4.88 13.95 -18.02
CA VAL A 105 -5.70 12.95 -18.72
C VAL A 105 -7.13 12.93 -18.17
N ASP A 106 -7.29 12.91 -16.85
CA ASP A 106 -8.60 12.96 -16.19
C ASP A 106 -9.38 14.24 -16.59
N GLU A 107 -8.67 15.35 -16.77
CA GLU A 107 -9.21 16.62 -17.25
C GLU A 107 -9.46 16.67 -18.77
N ASN A 108 -9.21 15.58 -19.51
CA ASN A 108 -9.29 15.48 -20.97
C ASN A 108 -8.42 16.50 -21.73
N LYS A 109 -7.35 17.00 -21.11
CA LYS A 109 -6.40 17.94 -21.74
C LYS A 109 -5.34 17.23 -22.57
N ILE A 110 -5.02 15.99 -22.20
CA ILE A 110 -4.12 15.10 -22.94
C ILE A 110 -4.70 13.68 -22.98
N SER A 111 -4.27 12.86 -23.92
CA SER A 111 -4.54 11.42 -23.96
C SER A 111 -3.25 10.62 -23.80
N TRP A 112 -3.35 9.44 -23.19
CA TRP A 112 -2.24 8.48 -23.06
C TRP A 112 -1.63 8.10 -24.43
N ASP A 113 -2.47 8.01 -25.46
CA ASP A 113 -2.08 7.62 -26.82
C ASP A 113 -1.65 8.80 -27.70
N ASP A 114 -1.69 10.03 -27.17
CA ASP A 114 -1.22 11.18 -27.93
C ASP A 114 0.27 11.05 -28.26
N LYS A 115 0.64 11.46 -29.47
CA LYS A 115 2.04 11.58 -29.86
C LYS A 115 2.71 12.71 -29.07
N VAL A 116 3.94 12.51 -28.60
CA VAL A 116 4.69 13.56 -27.89
C VAL A 116 4.82 14.84 -28.73
N GLN A 117 5.04 14.70 -30.04
CA GLN A 117 5.15 15.81 -30.97
C GLN A 117 3.86 16.64 -31.13
N LYS A 118 2.70 16.15 -30.68
CA LYS A 118 1.46 16.95 -30.59
C LYS A 118 1.64 18.14 -29.64
N TYR A 119 2.43 17.97 -28.58
CA TYR A 119 2.66 18.97 -27.53
C TYR A 119 4.04 19.61 -27.62
N LEU A 120 5.03 18.88 -28.12
CA LEU A 120 6.41 19.32 -28.27
C LEU A 120 6.83 19.13 -29.73
N ALA A 121 6.43 20.05 -30.61
CA ALA A 121 6.64 19.92 -32.06
C ALA A 121 8.11 19.69 -32.46
N ASP A 122 9.05 20.29 -31.72
CA ASP A 122 10.49 20.19 -31.97
C ASP A 122 11.14 18.96 -31.30
N PHE A 123 10.36 18.11 -30.61
CA PHE A 123 10.89 16.90 -29.99
C PHE A 123 11.37 15.92 -31.06
N THR A 124 12.64 15.56 -30.99
CA THR A 124 13.29 14.64 -31.93
C THR A 124 14.23 13.69 -31.18
N LEU A 125 14.24 12.44 -31.63
CA LEU A 125 15.17 11.39 -31.23
C LEU A 125 16.05 11.03 -32.43
N SER A 126 17.07 10.20 -32.20
CA SER A 126 17.96 9.75 -33.27
C SER A 126 17.23 8.98 -34.39
N ASP A 127 16.11 8.33 -34.07
CA ASP A 127 15.26 7.65 -35.03
C ASP A 127 14.03 8.53 -35.36
N PRO A 128 13.86 8.98 -36.61
CA PRO A 128 12.71 9.78 -37.03
C PRO A 128 11.36 9.04 -36.89
N TYR A 129 11.35 7.72 -37.11
CA TYR A 129 10.14 6.92 -36.94
C TYR A 129 9.71 6.94 -35.47
N ILE A 130 10.63 6.65 -34.55
CA ILE A 130 10.34 6.71 -33.10
C ILE A 130 9.90 8.12 -32.71
N SER A 131 10.57 9.17 -33.20
CA SER A 131 10.20 10.56 -32.92
C SER A 131 8.73 10.86 -33.26
N SER A 132 8.26 10.38 -34.42
CA SER A 132 6.87 10.58 -34.88
C SER A 132 5.84 9.67 -34.19
N GLN A 133 6.28 8.52 -33.67
CA GLN A 133 5.38 7.49 -33.13
C GLN A 133 5.33 7.44 -31.61
N LEU A 134 6.29 8.05 -30.92
CA LEU A 134 6.36 8.02 -29.46
C LEU A 134 5.10 8.59 -28.82
N THR A 135 4.44 7.81 -27.99
CA THR A 135 3.24 8.24 -27.23
C THR A 135 3.59 8.78 -25.85
N ILE A 136 2.64 9.45 -25.19
CA ILE A 136 2.77 9.84 -23.78
C ILE A 136 3.02 8.60 -22.90
N THR A 137 2.29 7.51 -23.12
CA THR A 137 2.51 6.24 -22.39
C THR A 137 3.91 5.70 -22.56
N ASP A 138 4.45 5.72 -23.78
CA ASP A 138 5.82 5.26 -24.04
C ASP A 138 6.85 6.10 -23.29
N LEU A 139 6.64 7.42 -23.23
CA LEU A 139 7.52 8.35 -22.55
C LEU A 139 7.57 8.09 -21.04
N ILE A 140 6.40 7.98 -20.38
CA ILE A 140 6.32 7.80 -18.93
C ILE A 140 6.58 6.35 -18.46
N SER A 141 6.56 5.39 -19.38
CA SER A 141 6.81 3.96 -19.10
C SER A 141 8.21 3.50 -19.51
N HIS A 142 9.12 4.43 -19.80
CA HIS A 142 10.50 4.14 -20.19
C HIS A 142 10.64 3.27 -21.46
N ARG A 143 9.79 3.50 -22.47
CA ARG A 143 9.80 2.76 -23.75
C ARG A 143 10.30 3.60 -24.93
N SER A 144 10.80 4.80 -24.67
CA SER A 144 11.27 5.73 -25.70
C SER A 144 12.59 5.35 -26.38
N GLY A 145 13.33 4.39 -25.81
CA GLY A 145 14.68 4.05 -26.29
C GLY A 145 15.75 5.10 -25.94
N LEU A 146 15.40 6.11 -25.14
CA LEU A 146 16.37 7.05 -24.58
C LEU A 146 17.38 6.30 -23.70
N LYS A 147 18.67 6.58 -23.94
CA LYS A 147 19.75 6.03 -23.11
C LYS A 147 19.69 6.64 -21.70
N THR A 148 20.15 5.87 -20.73
CA THR A 148 20.44 6.42 -19.40
C THR A 148 21.59 7.42 -19.53
N PHE A 149 21.49 8.53 -18.81
CA PHE A 149 22.62 9.38 -18.55
C PHE A 149 23.34 8.81 -17.33
N ASP A 150 24.49 8.20 -17.53
CA ASP A 150 25.51 8.06 -16.49
C ASP A 150 26.47 9.23 -16.67
N GLY A 151 26.66 10.02 -15.62
CA GLY A 151 27.49 11.24 -15.65
C GLY A 151 28.97 10.98 -15.96
#